data_AF-J9FZ55-F1
#
_entry.id   AF-J9FZ55-F1
#
_cell.length_a   1.000
_cell.length_b   1.000
_cell.length_c   1.000
_cell.angle_alpha   90.00
_cell.angle_beta   90.00
_cell.angle_gamma   90.00
#
_symmetry.space_group_name_H-M   'P 1'
#
loop_
_entity.id
_entity.type
_entity.pdbx_description
1 polymer ?
#
loop_
_entity_poly.entity_id
_entity_poly.type
_entity_poly.pdbx_seq_one_letter_code
_entity_poly.pdbx_strand_id
1 'polypeptide(L)'
;MKPIRHLNHLIQSFCQLPGRVRWSVGLLMMAAYSWLFYSAFVAPTGFRWRAIYGDPDYPKGYPIHGIDISHHQGPINWHRLRHALVAHDPLRFVFVKATEGDSHLDTRFRENFDNAKEAGFIRGAYHFWSNQSPPRRQAYYFTAMVQLEPGDLPPVLDVE
;
A
#
# COMPACT_ATOMS: atom_id res chain seq x y z
N MET A 1 -15.60 27.66 -42.32
CA MET A 1 -14.94 27.15 -43.55
C MET A 1 -13.44 27.39 -43.67
N LYS A 2 -12.84 28.40 -43.01
CA LYS A 2 -11.37 28.64 -43.04
C LYS A 2 -10.46 27.54 -42.41
N PRO A 3 -10.80 26.88 -41.27
CA PRO A 3 -9.88 25.93 -40.64
C PRO A 3 -9.67 24.63 -41.44
N ILE A 4 -10.69 24.21 -42.20
CA ILE A 4 -10.63 23.00 -43.03
C ILE A 4 -9.64 23.16 -44.20
N ARG A 5 -9.53 24.36 -44.77
CA ARG A 5 -8.57 24.65 -45.85
C ARG A 5 -7.12 24.59 -45.37
N HIS A 6 -6.84 25.07 -44.16
CA HIS A 6 -5.50 25.00 -43.58
C HIS A 6 -5.08 23.56 -43.30
N LEU A 7 -5.99 22.75 -42.77
CA LEU A 7 -5.73 21.33 -42.52
C LEU A 7 -5.42 20.57 -43.81
N ASN A 8 -6.19 20.81 -44.87
CA ASN A 8 -5.97 20.17 -46.17
C ASN A 8 -4.64 20.58 -46.81
N HIS A 9 -4.24 21.85 -46.66
CA HIS A 9 -2.95 22.32 -47.18
C HIS A 9 -1.77 21.69 -46.43
N LEU A 10 -1.88 21.50 -45.12
CA LEU A 10 -0.87 20.83 -44.31
C LEU A 10 -0.72 19.35 -44.68
N ILE A 11 -1.84 18.66 -44.92
CA ILE A 11 -1.85 17.26 -45.36
C ILE A 11 -1.19 17.12 -46.73
N GLN A 12 -1.52 18.00 -47.68
CA GLN A 12 -0.91 17.98 -49.01
C GLN A 12 0.60 18.25 -48.96
N SER A 13 1.05 19.23 -48.19
CA SER A 13 2.48 19.52 -48.01
C SER A 13 3.23 18.36 -47.34
N PHE A 14 2.61 17.66 -46.39
CA PHE A 14 3.20 16.48 -45.75
C PHE A 14 3.34 15.28 -46.70
N CYS A 15 2.36 15.06 -47.58
CA CYS A 15 2.39 13.98 -48.56
C CYS A 15 3.48 14.15 -49.63
N GLN A 16 3.94 15.37 -49.88
CA GLN A 16 5.01 15.68 -50.84
C GLN A 16 6.43 15.49 -50.29
N LEU A 17 6.58 15.22 -48.99
CA LEU A 17 7.90 14.98 -48.39
C LEU A 17 8.47 13.61 -48.79
N PRO A 18 9.80 13.48 -48.94
CA PRO A 18 10.45 12.20 -49.16
C PRO A 18 10.06 11.19 -48.07
N GLY A 19 9.91 9.91 -48.44
CA GLY A 19 9.43 8.87 -47.52
C GLY A 19 10.19 8.80 -46.20
N ARG A 20 11.53 8.97 -46.23
CA ARG A 20 12.38 9.02 -45.03
C ARG A 20 12.00 10.16 -44.08
N VAL A 21 11.74 11.35 -44.62
CA VAL A 21 11.37 12.54 -43.82
C VAL A 21 10.00 12.34 -43.17
N ARG A 22 9.04 11.75 -43.90
CA ARG A 22 7.71 11.42 -43.35
C ARG A 22 7.80 10.46 -42.17
N TRP A 23 8.61 9.40 -42.29
CA TRP A 23 8.83 8.45 -41.19
C TRP A 23 9.50 9.12 -39.99
N SER A 24 10.50 9.97 -40.20
CA SER A 24 11.15 10.72 -39.12
C SER A 24 10.18 11.64 -38.38
N VAL A 25 9.32 12.37 -39.09
CA VAL A 25 8.28 13.22 -38.48
C VAL A 25 7.27 12.38 -37.69
N GLY A 26 6.82 11.25 -38.25
CA GLY A 26 5.92 10.34 -37.56
C GLY A 26 6.51 9.78 -36.25
N LEU A 27 7.78 9.34 -36.28
CA LEU A 27 8.49 8.86 -35.09
C LEU A 27 8.66 9.95 -34.03
N LEU A 28 8.98 11.19 -34.44
CA LEU A 28 9.10 12.33 -33.53
C LEU A 28 7.76 12.67 -32.87
N MET A 29 6.67 12.70 -33.63
CA MET A 29 5.33 12.92 -33.06
C MET A 29 4.94 11.81 -32.09
N MET A 30 5.25 10.55 -32.42
CA MET A 30 4.99 9.42 -31.54
C MET A 30 5.79 9.53 -30.24
N ALA A 31 7.08 9.86 -30.31
CA ALA A 31 7.91 10.07 -29.13
C ALA A 31 7.42 11.25 -28.26
N ALA A 32 7.05 12.37 -28.89
CA ALA A 32 6.49 13.53 -28.20
C ALA A 32 5.15 13.21 -27.52
N TYR A 33 4.26 12.48 -28.22
CA TYR A 33 3.01 12.00 -27.66
C TYR A 33 3.25 11.07 -26.47
N SER A 34 4.13 10.08 -26.61
CA SER A 34 4.47 9.14 -25.53
C SER A 34 5.06 9.85 -24.32
N TRP A 35 5.94 10.83 -24.53
CA TRP A 35 6.52 11.64 -23.45
C TRP A 35 5.45 12.48 -22.72
N LEU A 36 4.56 13.14 -23.46
CA LEU A 36 3.50 13.97 -22.89
C LEU A 36 2.47 13.10 -22.14
N PHE A 37 2.08 11.97 -22.72
CA PHE A 37 1.19 11.00 -22.08
C PHE A 37 1.80 10.45 -20.78
N TYR A 38 3.07 10.02 -20.83
CA TYR A 38 3.77 9.54 -19.64
C TYR A 38 3.81 10.62 -18.55
N SER A 39 4.19 11.85 -18.91
CA SER A 39 4.36 12.95 -17.95
C SER A 39 3.05 13.43 -17.34
N ALA A 40 1.96 13.43 -18.10
CA ALA A 40 0.66 13.91 -17.63
C ALA A 40 -0.16 12.84 -16.89
N PHE A 41 -0.03 11.56 -17.26
CA PHE A 41 -0.92 10.51 -16.75
C PHE A 41 -0.19 9.41 -15.97
N VAL A 42 1.02 9.02 -16.39
CA VAL A 42 1.75 7.90 -15.77
C VAL A 42 2.63 8.37 -14.61
N ALA A 43 3.48 9.36 -14.82
CA ALA A 43 4.42 9.86 -13.80
C ALA A 43 3.72 10.38 -12.53
N PRO A 44 2.62 11.17 -12.61
CA PRO A 44 1.93 11.66 -11.42
C PRO A 44 1.19 10.55 -10.66
N THR A 45 0.70 9.52 -11.37
CA THR A 45 0.04 8.36 -10.75
C THR A 45 1.01 7.26 -10.34
N GLY A 46 2.29 7.39 -10.68
CA GLY A 46 3.35 6.45 -10.36
C GLY A 46 3.55 6.20 -8.86
N PHE A 47 3.17 7.15 -8.00
CA PHE A 47 3.18 6.95 -6.54
C PHE A 47 2.36 5.73 -6.11
N ARG A 48 1.20 5.49 -6.74
CA ARG A 48 0.36 4.31 -6.47
C ARG A 48 1.07 3.00 -6.84
N TRP A 49 1.92 3.03 -7.87
CA TRP A 49 2.71 1.89 -8.29
C TRP A 49 3.95 1.69 -7.41
N ARG A 50 4.57 2.77 -6.93
CA ARG A 50 5.67 2.69 -5.94
C ARG A 50 5.21 2.11 -4.60
N ALA A 51 3.98 2.40 -4.18
CA ALA A 51 3.41 1.78 -2.98
C ALA A 51 3.24 0.24 -3.11
N ILE A 52 3.14 -0.28 -4.34
CA ILE A 52 2.94 -1.71 -4.60
C ILE A 52 4.26 -2.42 -4.97
N TYR A 53 5.18 -1.74 -5.65
CA TYR A 53 6.39 -2.35 -6.24
C TYR A 53 7.70 -1.58 -6.02
N GLY A 54 7.67 -0.44 -5.35
CA GLY A 54 8.88 0.33 -5.03
C GLY A 54 9.52 -0.13 -3.73
N ASP A 55 10.82 0.10 -3.59
CA ASP A 55 11.47 -0.05 -2.28
C ASP A 55 10.81 0.93 -1.29
N PRO A 56 10.39 0.46 -0.11
CA PRO A 56 9.79 1.31 0.89
C PRO A 56 10.80 2.37 1.37
N ASP A 57 10.37 3.64 1.40
CA ASP A 57 11.16 4.76 1.94
C ASP A 57 10.70 5.03 3.38
N TYR A 58 11.42 4.46 4.35
CA TYR A 58 11.12 4.63 5.77
C TYR A 58 11.66 5.95 6.31
N PRO A 59 10.96 6.62 7.23
CA PRO A 59 11.45 7.84 7.88
C PRO A 59 12.83 7.61 8.53
N LYS A 60 13.78 8.48 8.23
CA LYS A 60 15.14 8.39 8.79
C LYS A 60 15.15 8.76 10.28
N GLY A 61 16.05 8.13 11.04
CA GLY A 61 16.25 8.42 12.47
C GLY A 61 15.33 7.64 13.43
N TYR A 62 14.52 6.71 12.92
CA TYR A 62 13.64 5.86 13.71
C TYR A 62 14.09 4.39 13.63
N PRO A 63 14.87 3.90 14.62
CA PRO A 63 15.45 2.55 14.59
C PRO A 63 14.50 1.45 15.10
N ILE A 64 13.32 1.82 15.59
CA ILE A 64 12.34 0.88 16.13
C ILE A 64 11.27 0.67 15.07
N HIS A 65 11.28 -0.52 14.48
CA HIS A 65 10.31 -0.93 13.46
C HIS A 65 9.35 -1.98 13.99
N GLY A 66 8.13 -1.94 13.46
CA GLY A 66 7.11 -2.94 13.68
C GLY A 66 6.29 -3.16 12.42
N ILE A 67 5.42 -4.16 12.49
CA ILE A 67 4.43 -4.47 11.45
C ILE A 67 3.06 -4.62 12.08
N ASP A 68 2.01 -4.43 11.30
CA ASP A 68 0.66 -4.90 11.61
C ASP A 68 0.31 -6.11 10.73
N ILE A 69 -0.46 -7.05 11.27
CA ILE A 69 -0.90 -8.27 10.59
C ILE A 69 -2.35 -8.60 10.92
N SER A 70 -2.99 -9.37 10.04
CA SER A 70 -4.35 -9.89 10.16
C SER A 70 -4.42 -11.30 9.54
N HIS A 71 -5.62 -11.86 9.42
CA HIS A 71 -5.83 -13.10 8.65
C HIS A 71 -5.41 -12.98 7.17
N HIS A 72 -5.34 -11.78 6.60
CA HIS A 72 -4.99 -11.58 5.19
C HIS A 72 -3.55 -12.02 4.85
N GLN A 73 -2.63 -11.98 5.81
CA GLN A 73 -1.25 -12.46 5.60
C GLN A 73 -1.16 -13.99 5.51
N GLY A 74 -2.19 -14.73 5.93
CA GLY A 74 -2.17 -16.20 5.97
C GLY A 74 -1.17 -16.74 7.01
N PRO A 75 -0.71 -18.00 6.86
CA PRO A 75 0.27 -18.60 7.75
C PRO A 75 1.63 -17.88 7.72
N ILE A 76 2.13 -17.48 8.89
CA ILE A 76 3.40 -16.75 9.03
C ILE A 76 4.52 -17.71 9.45
N ASN A 77 5.69 -17.59 8.79
CA ASN A 77 6.90 -18.26 9.27
C ASN A 77 7.59 -17.39 10.33
N TRP A 78 7.21 -17.62 11.59
CA TRP A 78 7.70 -16.86 12.75
C TRP A 78 9.21 -16.99 12.98
N HIS A 79 9.80 -18.14 12.66
CA HIS A 79 11.26 -18.32 12.74
C HIS A 79 11.99 -17.44 11.72
N ARG A 80 11.44 -17.24 10.53
CA ARG A 80 12.02 -16.28 9.58
C ARG A 80 11.78 -14.84 10.06
N LEU A 81 10.56 -14.56 10.53
CA LEU A 81 10.15 -13.21 10.90
C LEU A 81 10.97 -12.64 12.06
N ARG A 82 11.31 -13.44 13.09
CA ARG A 82 12.15 -13.00 14.24
C ARG A 82 13.55 -12.48 13.86
N HIS A 83 14.00 -12.80 12.65
CA HIS A 83 15.31 -12.36 12.12
C HIS A 83 15.15 -11.34 10.99
N ALA A 84 13.94 -10.84 10.75
CA ALA A 84 13.68 -9.85 9.72
C ALA A 84 14.29 -8.49 10.08
N LEU A 85 14.78 -7.80 9.05
CA LEU A 85 15.32 -6.45 9.15
C LEU A 85 14.47 -5.50 8.30
N VAL A 86 14.22 -4.30 8.82
CA VAL A 86 13.62 -3.17 8.13
C VAL A 86 14.65 -2.04 8.14
N ALA A 87 15.09 -1.60 6.95
CA ALA A 87 16.13 -0.57 6.82
C ALA A 87 17.42 -0.87 7.64
N HIS A 88 17.84 -2.14 7.69
CA HIS A 88 18.96 -2.69 8.50
C HIS A 88 18.72 -2.82 10.00
N ASP A 89 17.58 -2.36 10.51
CA ASP A 89 17.22 -2.49 11.91
C ASP A 89 16.33 -3.71 12.15
N PRO A 90 16.45 -4.40 13.30
CA PRO A 90 15.60 -5.54 13.63
C PRO A 90 14.14 -5.15 13.84
N LEU A 91 13.23 -5.99 13.37
CA LEU A 91 11.81 -5.88 13.70
C LEU A 91 11.60 -6.10 15.22
N ARG A 92 10.85 -5.22 15.88
CA ARG A 92 10.72 -5.21 17.36
C ARG A 92 9.33 -5.53 17.87
N PHE A 93 8.30 -5.12 17.15
CA PHE A 93 6.92 -5.30 17.59
C PHE A 93 5.97 -5.68 16.47
N VAL A 94 4.84 -6.28 16.85
CA VAL A 94 3.79 -6.71 15.93
C VAL A 94 2.43 -6.29 16.49
N PHE A 95 1.64 -5.54 15.72
CA PHE A 95 0.22 -5.37 15.99
C PHE A 95 -0.57 -6.46 15.26
N VAL A 96 -1.52 -7.09 15.94
CA VAL A 96 -2.36 -8.16 15.38
C VAL A 96 -3.81 -7.69 15.37
N LYS A 97 -4.47 -7.78 14.22
CA LYS A 97 -5.91 -7.52 14.12
C LYS A 97 -6.63 -8.46 15.04
N ALA A 98 -7.39 -7.90 15.99
CA ALA A 98 -8.19 -8.70 16.89
C ALA A 98 -9.63 -8.74 16.42
N THR A 99 -10.30 -7.60 16.38
CA THR A 99 -11.74 -7.56 16.11
C THR A 99 -12.09 -6.47 15.12
N GLU A 100 -13.25 -6.63 14.49
CA GLU A 100 -13.87 -5.64 13.60
C GLU A 100 -15.35 -5.50 13.95
N GLY A 101 -15.81 -4.24 14.09
CA GLY A 101 -17.17 -3.98 14.55
C GLY A 101 -17.48 -4.64 15.90
N ASP A 102 -18.71 -5.12 16.08
CA ASP A 102 -19.18 -5.68 17.36
C ASP A 102 -19.36 -7.20 17.34
N SER A 103 -18.88 -7.88 16.30
CA SER A 103 -19.20 -9.30 16.08
C SER A 103 -18.13 -10.10 15.33
N HIS A 104 -17.13 -9.45 14.73
CA HIS A 104 -16.10 -10.15 13.95
C HIS A 104 -14.79 -10.27 14.72
N LEU A 105 -14.37 -11.50 15.01
CA LEU A 105 -13.04 -11.85 15.50
C LEU A 105 -12.19 -12.27 14.30
N ASP A 106 -11.01 -11.69 14.15
CA ASP A 106 -10.06 -12.11 13.11
C ASP A 106 -9.70 -13.59 13.30
N THR A 107 -9.85 -14.36 12.22
CA THR A 107 -9.74 -15.83 12.27
C THR A 107 -8.36 -16.34 12.67
N ARG A 108 -7.32 -15.50 12.55
CA ARG A 108 -5.94 -15.83 12.91
C ARG A 108 -5.47 -15.11 14.18
N PHE A 109 -6.31 -14.28 14.82
CA PHE A 109 -5.90 -13.46 15.95
C PHE A 109 -5.19 -14.26 17.04
N ARG A 110 -5.81 -15.32 17.57
CA ARG A 110 -5.24 -16.10 18.70
C ARG A 110 -3.88 -16.71 18.34
N GLU A 111 -3.82 -17.39 17.20
CA GLU A 111 -2.58 -18.01 16.70
C GLU A 111 -1.49 -16.96 16.50
N ASN A 112 -1.80 -15.84 15.83
CA ASN A 112 -0.81 -14.80 15.54
C ASN A 112 -0.36 -14.08 16.80
N PHE A 113 -1.27 -13.82 17.74
CA PHE A 113 -0.97 -13.10 18.97
C PHE A 113 -0.08 -13.94 19.89
N ASP A 114 -0.33 -15.25 20.00
CA ASP A 114 0.50 -16.15 20.80
C ASP A 114 1.86 -16.40 20.15
N ASN A 115 1.89 -16.70 18.85
CA ASN A 115 3.14 -16.92 18.12
C ASN A 115 4.03 -15.67 18.09
N ALA A 116 3.46 -14.46 18.05
CA ALA A 116 4.24 -13.23 18.15
C ALA A 116 5.03 -13.15 19.46
N LYS A 117 4.38 -13.52 20.57
CA LYS A 117 5.03 -13.59 21.89
C LYS A 117 6.12 -14.65 21.92
N GLU A 118 5.81 -15.86 21.44
CA GLU A 118 6.77 -16.98 21.40
C GLU A 118 8.00 -16.69 20.53
N ALA A 119 7.80 -15.93 19.44
CA ALA A 119 8.88 -15.46 18.57
C ALA A 119 9.74 -14.35 19.20
N GLY A 120 9.33 -13.81 20.36
CA GLY A 120 10.04 -12.78 21.10
C GLY A 120 9.70 -11.34 20.70
N PHE A 121 8.59 -11.13 20.00
CA PHE A 121 8.11 -9.79 19.68
C PHE A 121 7.33 -9.17 20.84
N ILE A 122 7.44 -7.85 20.97
CA ILE A 122 6.46 -7.07 21.72
C ILE A 122 5.18 -7.05 20.88
N ARG A 123 4.07 -7.56 21.42
CA ARG A 123 2.80 -7.69 20.66
C ARG A 123 1.79 -6.64 21.09
N GLY A 124 0.94 -6.22 20.16
CA GLY A 124 -0.22 -5.38 20.41
C GLY A 124 -1.43 -5.92 19.65
N ALA A 125 -2.62 -5.51 20.08
CA ALA A 125 -3.86 -5.87 19.42
C ALA A 125 -4.56 -4.61 18.92
N TYR A 126 -5.14 -4.66 17.73
CA TYR A 126 -5.91 -3.55 17.19
C TYR A 126 -7.35 -3.93 16.85
N HIS A 127 -8.23 -2.95 16.95
CA HIS A 127 -9.64 -3.02 16.60
C HIS A 127 -9.91 -2.23 15.32
N PHE A 128 -10.49 -2.86 14.30
CA PHE A 128 -10.92 -2.20 13.09
C PHE A 128 -12.33 -1.61 13.26
N TRP A 129 -12.44 -0.30 13.17
CA TRP A 129 -13.68 0.44 13.37
C TRP A 129 -14.75 0.12 12.31
N SER A 130 -16.00 0.03 12.75
CA SER A 130 -17.16 -0.07 11.86
C SER A 130 -18.19 1.03 12.13
N ASN A 131 -18.58 1.76 11.08
CA ASN A 131 -19.70 2.72 11.15
C ASN A 131 -21.08 2.05 11.28
N GLN A 132 -21.16 0.72 11.19
CA GLN A 132 -22.42 -0.02 11.17
C GLN A 132 -22.81 -0.55 12.57
N SER A 133 -21.96 -0.38 13.58
CA SER A 133 -22.21 -0.85 14.94
C SER A 133 -21.94 0.24 16.00
N PRO A 134 -22.66 0.25 17.14
CA PRO A 134 -22.46 1.25 18.19
C PRO A 134 -21.06 1.20 18.82
N PRO A 135 -20.38 2.34 19.03
CA PRO A 135 -19.02 2.39 19.57
C PRO A 135 -18.84 1.63 20.88
N ARG A 136 -19.83 1.71 21.79
CA ARG A 136 -19.79 0.97 23.07
C ARG A 136 -19.80 -0.54 22.87
N ARG A 137 -20.59 -1.06 21.91
CA ARG A 137 -20.63 -2.50 21.63
C ARG A 137 -19.32 -2.98 21.02
N GLN A 138 -18.72 -2.20 20.13
CA GLN A 138 -17.39 -2.47 19.57
C GLN A 138 -16.32 -2.54 20.66
N ALA A 139 -16.29 -1.53 21.56
CA ALA A 139 -15.36 -1.51 22.69
C ALA A 139 -15.53 -2.73 23.62
N TYR A 140 -16.78 -3.05 24.01
CA TYR A 140 -17.05 -4.23 24.83
C TYR A 140 -16.64 -5.52 24.13
N TYR A 141 -16.92 -5.64 22.84
CA TYR A 141 -16.54 -6.80 22.05
C TYR A 141 -15.03 -6.98 21.98
N PHE A 142 -14.27 -5.91 21.71
CA PHE A 142 -12.80 -5.94 21.75
C PHE A 142 -12.29 -6.37 23.12
N THR A 143 -12.76 -5.76 24.21
CA THR A 143 -12.32 -6.12 25.57
C THR A 143 -12.70 -7.53 25.99
N ALA A 144 -13.78 -8.11 25.41
CA ALA A 144 -14.18 -9.48 25.68
C ALA A 144 -13.34 -10.51 24.91
N MET A 145 -12.79 -10.12 23.76
CA MET A 145 -12.01 -11.02 22.89
C MET A 145 -10.49 -10.92 23.10
N VAL A 146 -10.01 -9.79 23.59
CA VAL A 146 -8.59 -9.48 23.75
C VAL A 146 -8.23 -9.44 25.23
N GLN A 147 -7.34 -10.34 25.63
CA GLN A 147 -6.69 -10.30 26.93
C GLN A 147 -5.25 -9.82 26.73
N LEU A 148 -4.94 -8.61 27.23
CA LEU A 148 -3.58 -8.09 27.26
C LEU A 148 -2.89 -8.48 28.56
N GLU A 149 -1.58 -8.67 28.49
CA GLU A 149 -0.70 -8.99 29.60
C GLU A 149 0.33 -7.87 29.83
N PRO A 150 0.94 -7.77 31.03
CA PRO A 150 2.05 -6.85 31.26
C PRO A 150 3.17 -7.07 30.24
N GLY A 151 3.52 -6.01 29.51
CA GLY A 151 4.53 -6.04 28.44
C GLY A 151 3.93 -6.01 27.02
N ASP A 152 2.64 -6.29 26.87
CA ASP A 152 1.93 -6.04 25.60
C ASP A 152 1.75 -4.53 25.37
N LEU A 153 1.65 -4.12 24.11
CA LEU A 153 1.40 -2.73 23.72
C LEU A 153 -0.03 -2.31 24.07
N PRO A 154 -0.28 -1.01 24.29
CA PRO A 154 -1.62 -0.48 24.44
C PRO A 154 -2.52 -0.87 23.26
N PRO A 155 -3.82 -1.11 23.50
CA PRO A 155 -4.74 -1.44 22.42
C PRO A 155 -4.88 -0.27 21.44
N VAL A 156 -4.96 -0.59 20.15
CA VAL A 156 -5.10 0.41 19.08
C VAL A 156 -6.52 0.39 18.52
N LEU A 157 -7.10 1.57 18.34
CA LEU A 157 -8.31 1.76 17.57
C LEU A 157 -7.91 2.24 16.17
N ASP A 158 -8.26 1.45 15.16
CA ASP A 158 -8.01 1.73 13.75
C ASP A 158 -9.28 2.29 13.10
N VAL A 159 -9.18 3.49 12.51
CA VAL A 159 -10.30 4.25 11.92
C VAL A 159 -9.87 4.75 10.54
N GLU A 160 -10.39 4.10 9.49
CA GLU A 160 -10.11 4.41 8.07
C GLU A 160 -11.33 4.22 7.16
#